data_AF-A0A9E2UTW3-F1
#
_entry.id   AF-A0A9E2UTW3-F1
#
_cell.length_a   1.000
_cell.length_b   1.000
_cell.length_c   1.000
_cell.angle_alpha   90.00
_cell.angle_beta   90.00
_cell.angle_gamma   90.00
#
_symmetry.space_group_name_H-M   'P 1'
#
loop_
_entity.id
_entity.type
_entity.pdbx_description
1 polymer ?
#
loop_
_entity_poly.entity_id
_entity_poly.type
_entity_poly.pdbx_seq_one_letter_code
_entity_poly.pdbx_strand_id
1 'polypeptide(L)'
;MEQRGNKTIVCSVFFLDIVEYSKKSVSGQISLKERFNAFLSIAIRDVPVADRIILDTGDGAAISFLGDIEDALQAALSVRSSLLGEGVRMDPPLLVRMGINLGPVRLVKDINSQPNIVGDGINVAQRVMGFADPGQILVSRSYYDAVSRLSQEYAGMFHYQGSRTDKHVREHEVYAIGYPGDFTTTQRSVEIEEEIEHTQGVQRIVALSKRYWYEFLRQASGYERHAVAIFKRATRQQRAAIVGVAVLVLATSVLAVYKLAHRSEPEPAIPVIAAAPQTTSSKPTPEASPAPAAKVATPPPEKKIQGVKESARVRTLEDTTGGPAVISLAILPWGEVYLDGKKQGVSPPLMELQVVAGRHTLEIRNSTFPVHKKVISVKPGANIKIRHSFK
;
A
#
# COMPACT_ATOMS: atom_id res chain seq x y z
N MET A 1 -42.68 -6.07 -24.01
CA MET A 1 -41.51 -6.76 -23.41
C MET A 1 -41.07 -6.06 -22.10
N GLU A 2 -42.02 -5.69 -21.22
CA GLU A 2 -41.80 -4.70 -20.14
C GLU A 2 -41.54 -5.27 -18.73
N GLN A 3 -41.52 -6.59 -18.53
CA GLN A 3 -41.41 -7.19 -17.18
C GLN A 3 -39.99 -7.59 -16.73
N ARG A 4 -38.92 -7.18 -17.43
CA ARG A 4 -37.54 -7.58 -17.05
C ARG A 4 -36.89 -6.75 -15.93
N GLY A 5 -37.49 -5.64 -15.51
CA GLY A 5 -36.86 -4.65 -14.62
C GLY A 5 -36.60 -5.08 -13.16
N ASN A 6 -36.98 -6.29 -12.76
CA ASN A 6 -36.77 -6.82 -11.41
C ASN A 6 -36.27 -8.27 -11.38
N LYS A 7 -35.79 -8.80 -12.52
CA LYS A 7 -35.34 -10.20 -12.58
C LYS A 7 -34.05 -10.38 -11.78
N THR A 8 -34.05 -11.36 -10.88
CA THR A 8 -32.82 -11.87 -10.27
C THR A 8 -32.18 -12.86 -11.24
N ILE A 9 -30.91 -12.67 -11.50
CA ILE A 9 -30.08 -13.54 -12.33
C ILE A 9 -28.81 -13.88 -11.56
N VAL A 10 -28.22 -15.03 -11.85
CA VAL A 10 -26.87 -15.36 -11.39
C VAL A 10 -25.94 -15.10 -12.56
N CYS A 11 -24.91 -14.29 -12.35
CA CYS A 11 -23.99 -13.91 -13.41
C CYS A 11 -22.58 -13.74 -12.86
N SER A 12 -21.58 -13.76 -13.76
CA SER A 12 -20.20 -13.47 -13.40
C SER A 12 -20.01 -11.97 -13.32
N VAL A 13 -19.44 -11.48 -12.23
CA VAL A 13 -19.09 -10.06 -12.04
C VAL A 13 -17.58 -9.95 -11.92
N PHE A 14 -16.96 -9.28 -12.88
CA PHE A 14 -15.55 -8.95 -12.91
C PHE A 14 -15.36 -7.50 -12.46
N PHE A 15 -14.68 -7.32 -11.33
CA PHE A 15 -14.43 -6.03 -10.71
C PHE A 15 -12.94 -5.71 -10.77
N LEU A 16 -12.61 -4.49 -11.20
CA LEU A 16 -11.24 -4.00 -11.34
C LEU A 16 -11.12 -2.59 -10.77
N ASP A 17 -10.01 -2.30 -10.10
CA ASP A 17 -9.66 -0.93 -9.70
C ASP A 17 -8.21 -0.59 -10.03
N ILE A 18 -7.95 0.70 -10.28
CA ILE A 18 -6.61 1.24 -10.47
C ILE A 18 -6.02 1.58 -9.11
N VAL A 19 -4.88 0.98 -8.80
CA VAL A 19 -4.19 1.14 -7.51
C VAL A 19 -3.69 2.57 -7.36
N GLU A 20 -3.99 3.19 -6.22
CA GLU A 20 -3.57 4.55 -5.87
C GLU A 20 -3.99 5.65 -6.86
N TYR A 21 -5.04 5.42 -7.65
CA TYR A 21 -5.54 6.37 -8.66
C TYR A 21 -5.70 7.80 -8.12
N SER A 22 -6.38 7.97 -6.98
CA SER A 22 -6.65 9.28 -6.38
C SER A 22 -5.40 10.01 -5.86
N LYS A 23 -4.26 9.33 -5.73
CA LYS A 23 -2.99 9.96 -5.33
C LYS A 23 -2.25 10.60 -6.51
N LYS A 24 -2.67 10.33 -7.75
CA LYS A 24 -2.02 10.83 -8.96
C LYS A 24 -2.51 12.24 -9.30
N SER A 25 -1.69 13.00 -10.02
CA SER A 25 -2.09 14.28 -10.61
C SER A 25 -3.26 14.08 -11.57
N VAL A 26 -4.02 15.15 -11.88
CA VAL A 26 -5.13 15.07 -12.84
C VAL A 26 -4.68 14.52 -14.19
N SER A 27 -3.53 14.98 -14.70
CA SER A 27 -2.95 14.44 -15.94
C SER A 27 -2.58 12.96 -15.83
N GLY A 28 -2.04 12.53 -14.68
CA GLY A 28 -1.76 11.13 -14.41
C GLY A 28 -3.02 10.27 -14.33
N GLN A 29 -4.09 10.78 -13.71
CA GLN A 29 -5.39 10.12 -13.65
C GLN A 29 -6.00 9.94 -15.05
N ILE A 30 -5.95 10.97 -15.90
CA ILE A 30 -6.40 10.89 -17.30
C ILE A 30 -5.62 9.79 -18.05
N SER A 31 -4.29 9.83 -18.00
CA SER A 31 -3.43 8.84 -18.65
C SER A 31 -3.69 7.40 -18.18
N LEU A 32 -3.91 7.20 -16.88
CA LEU A 32 -4.26 5.89 -16.33
C LEU A 32 -5.63 5.42 -16.82
N LYS A 33 -6.62 6.31 -16.81
CA LYS A 33 -8.00 5.97 -17.21
C LYS A 33 -8.10 5.66 -18.70
N GLU A 34 -7.39 6.40 -19.55
CA GLU A 34 -7.34 6.14 -21.00
C GLU A 34 -6.76 4.75 -21.30
N ARG A 35 -5.61 4.42 -20.71
CA ARG A 35 -4.98 3.10 -20.87
C ARG A 35 -5.84 1.97 -20.29
N PHE A 36 -6.40 2.18 -19.10
CA PHE A 36 -7.31 1.23 -18.47
C PHE A 36 -8.52 0.93 -19.36
N ASN A 37 -9.16 1.97 -19.90
CA ASN A 37 -10.31 1.83 -20.79
C ASN A 37 -9.93 1.15 -22.11
N ALA A 38 -8.73 1.42 -22.65
CA ALA A 38 -8.22 0.74 -23.85
C ALA A 38 -8.06 -0.77 -23.62
N PHE A 39 -7.42 -1.18 -22.52
CA PHE A 39 -7.25 -2.59 -22.18
C PHE A 39 -8.58 -3.28 -21.90
N LEU A 40 -9.49 -2.59 -21.21
CA LEU A 40 -10.82 -3.11 -20.94
C LEU A 40 -11.62 -3.31 -22.23
N SER A 41 -11.56 -2.35 -23.15
CA SER A 41 -12.22 -2.43 -24.46
C SER A 41 -11.74 -3.62 -25.29
N ILE A 42 -10.42 -3.88 -25.30
CA ILE A 42 -9.84 -5.06 -25.94
C ILE A 42 -10.36 -6.34 -25.29
N ALA A 43 -10.30 -6.41 -23.95
CA ALA A 43 -10.63 -7.59 -23.17
C ALA A 43 -12.08 -8.06 -23.32
N ILE A 44 -12.99 -7.15 -23.65
CA ILE A 44 -14.41 -7.47 -23.82
C ILE A 44 -14.85 -7.44 -25.28
N ARG A 45 -13.97 -7.15 -26.25
CA ARG A 45 -14.37 -6.89 -27.64
C ARG A 45 -15.34 -7.94 -28.21
N ASP A 46 -15.14 -9.21 -27.89
CA ASP A 46 -15.91 -10.32 -28.45
C ASP A 46 -17.16 -10.69 -27.63
N VAL A 47 -17.38 -10.02 -26.50
CA VAL A 47 -18.59 -10.19 -25.67
C VAL A 47 -19.71 -9.28 -26.20
N PRO A 48 -20.88 -9.82 -26.59
CA PRO A 48 -21.99 -9.02 -27.09
C PRO A 48 -22.43 -7.95 -26.10
N VAL A 49 -22.81 -6.77 -26.60
CA VAL A 49 -23.28 -5.66 -25.75
C VAL A 49 -24.54 -6.05 -24.96
N ALA A 50 -25.39 -6.91 -25.52
CA ALA A 50 -26.59 -7.40 -24.83
C ALA A 50 -26.28 -8.35 -23.65
N ASP A 51 -25.10 -8.96 -23.66
CA ASP A 51 -24.68 -9.98 -22.68
C ASP A 51 -23.72 -9.42 -21.64
N ARG A 52 -23.56 -8.10 -21.59
CA ARG A 52 -22.75 -7.43 -20.57
C ARG A 52 -23.37 -6.14 -20.07
N ILE A 53 -23.15 -5.85 -18.80
CA ILE A 53 -23.43 -4.53 -18.20
C ILE A 53 -22.13 -4.02 -17.61
N ILE A 54 -21.72 -2.82 -18.02
CA ILE A 54 -20.48 -2.17 -17.59
C ILE A 54 -20.85 -0.99 -16.70
N LEU A 55 -20.28 -0.97 -15.50
CA LEU A 55 -20.39 0.14 -14.56
C LEU A 55 -19.02 0.77 -14.40
N ASP A 56 -18.91 2.07 -14.66
CA ASP A 56 -17.71 2.84 -14.33
C ASP A 56 -17.73 3.22 -12.84
N THR A 57 -16.65 2.92 -12.12
CA THR A 57 -16.50 3.30 -10.69
C THR A 57 -15.66 4.56 -10.50
N GLY A 58 -15.24 5.20 -11.60
CA GLY A 58 -14.32 6.34 -11.63
C GLY A 58 -12.88 5.88 -11.78
N ASP A 59 -12.35 5.20 -10.75
CA ASP A 59 -11.00 4.65 -10.70
C ASP A 59 -10.91 3.20 -11.19
N GLY A 60 -11.99 2.65 -11.73
CA GLY A 60 -12.09 1.24 -12.06
C GLY A 60 -13.32 0.94 -12.91
N ALA A 61 -13.71 -0.33 -12.92
CA ALA A 61 -14.93 -0.78 -13.57
C ALA A 61 -15.46 -2.07 -12.93
N ALA A 62 -16.77 -2.29 -13.08
CA ALA A 62 -17.39 -3.58 -12.84
C ALA A 62 -18.12 -4.03 -14.11
N ILE A 63 -17.83 -5.24 -14.57
CA ILE A 63 -18.47 -5.85 -15.73
C ILE A 63 -19.24 -7.08 -15.28
N SER A 64 -20.54 -7.08 -15.55
CA SER A 64 -21.40 -8.23 -15.32
C SER A 64 -21.65 -8.95 -16.63
N PHE A 65 -21.17 -10.19 -16.74
CA PHE A 65 -21.35 -11.05 -17.90
C PHE A 65 -22.61 -11.89 -17.70
N LEU A 66 -23.63 -11.59 -18.52
CA LEU A 66 -24.97 -12.17 -18.44
C LEU A 66 -25.09 -13.48 -19.24
N GLY A 67 -24.11 -13.75 -20.11
CA GLY A 67 -23.97 -14.96 -20.91
C GLY A 67 -23.04 -15.97 -20.25
N ASP A 68 -21.94 -16.28 -20.92
CA ASP A 68 -21.04 -17.36 -20.54
C ASP A 68 -20.17 -16.99 -19.33
N ILE A 69 -19.93 -17.98 -18.46
CA ILE A 69 -19.12 -17.77 -17.25
C ILE A 69 -17.65 -17.56 -17.61
N GLU A 70 -17.21 -18.12 -18.74
CA GLU A 70 -15.84 -18.05 -19.28
C GLU A 70 -15.47 -16.63 -19.74
N ASP A 71 -16.44 -15.81 -20.16
CA ASP A 71 -16.19 -14.44 -20.63
C ASP A 71 -15.46 -13.61 -19.57
N ALA A 72 -15.81 -13.79 -18.29
CA ALA A 72 -15.14 -13.11 -17.19
C ALA A 72 -13.68 -13.56 -17.02
N LEU A 73 -13.41 -14.86 -17.20
CA LEU A 73 -12.05 -15.40 -17.13
C LEU A 73 -11.21 -14.89 -18.29
N GLN A 74 -11.74 -14.96 -19.51
CA GLN A 74 -11.07 -14.48 -20.72
C GLN A 74 -10.77 -12.99 -20.64
N ALA A 75 -11.75 -12.18 -20.22
CA ALA A 75 -11.56 -10.75 -20.02
C ALA A 75 -10.46 -10.46 -18.99
N ALA A 76 -10.45 -11.17 -17.86
CA ALA A 76 -9.44 -10.98 -16.82
C ALA A 76 -8.03 -11.36 -17.29
N LEU A 77 -7.90 -12.48 -18.01
CA LEU A 77 -6.63 -12.91 -18.60
C LEU A 77 -6.15 -11.93 -19.69
N SER A 78 -7.07 -11.38 -20.49
CA SER A 78 -6.74 -10.38 -21.51
C SER A 78 -6.23 -9.09 -20.88
N VAL A 79 -6.95 -8.52 -19.90
CA VAL A 79 -6.51 -7.33 -19.16
C VAL A 79 -5.13 -7.57 -18.56
N ARG A 80 -4.95 -8.72 -17.90
CA ARG A 80 -3.66 -9.10 -17.31
C ARG A 80 -2.53 -9.17 -18.35
N SER A 81 -2.79 -9.76 -19.51
CA SER A 81 -1.81 -9.87 -20.58
C SER A 81 -1.44 -8.51 -21.17
N SER A 82 -2.40 -7.60 -21.34
CA SER A 82 -2.13 -6.22 -21.79
C SER A 82 -1.28 -5.44 -20.78
N LEU A 83 -1.60 -5.56 -19.49
CA LEU A 83 -0.82 -4.95 -18.40
C LEU A 83 0.63 -5.48 -18.34
N LEU A 84 0.84 -6.78 -18.58
CA LEU A 84 2.19 -7.36 -18.68
C LEU A 84 2.95 -6.88 -19.92
N GLY A 85 2.24 -6.72 -21.04
CA GLY A 85 2.82 -6.28 -22.31
C GLY A 85 3.29 -4.81 -22.30
N GLU A 86 2.58 -3.94 -21.59
CA GLU A 86 2.98 -2.54 -21.41
C GLU A 86 4.25 -2.42 -20.55
N GLY A 87 4.31 -3.18 -19.45
CA GLY A 87 5.39 -3.10 -18.45
C GLY A 87 5.38 -1.77 -17.67
N VAL A 88 6.42 -1.54 -16.86
CA VAL A 88 6.60 -0.29 -16.06
C VAL A 88 7.15 0.87 -16.89
N ARG A 89 7.11 0.77 -18.22
CA ARG A 89 7.78 1.71 -19.14
C ARG A 89 7.11 3.09 -19.20
N MET A 90 5.92 3.22 -18.60
CA MET A 90 5.08 4.41 -18.64
C MET A 90 4.90 4.94 -17.22
N ASP A 91 5.13 6.25 -17.02
CA ASP A 91 4.89 6.95 -15.75
C ASP A 91 3.56 7.75 -15.82
N PRO A 92 2.63 7.56 -14.87
CA PRO A 92 2.63 6.56 -13.81
C PRO A 92 2.37 5.14 -14.31
N PRO A 93 2.89 4.10 -13.66
CA PRO A 93 2.58 2.72 -14.04
C PRO A 93 1.09 2.41 -13.82
N LEU A 94 0.48 1.69 -14.77
CA LEU A 94 -0.89 1.24 -14.63
C LEU A 94 -0.92 -0.07 -13.83
N LEU A 95 -1.35 0.04 -12.58
CA LEU A 95 -1.49 -1.06 -11.65
C LEU A 95 -2.97 -1.32 -11.38
N VAL A 96 -3.42 -2.57 -11.58
CA VAL A 96 -4.84 -2.92 -11.47
C VAL A 96 -5.02 -4.11 -10.53
N ARG A 97 -5.97 -4.04 -9.59
CA ARG A 97 -6.44 -5.21 -8.84
C ARG A 97 -7.66 -5.79 -9.52
N MET A 98 -7.78 -7.11 -9.52
CA MET A 98 -8.82 -7.83 -10.25
C MET A 98 -9.51 -8.87 -9.36
N GLY A 99 -10.83 -8.87 -9.37
CA GLY A 99 -11.67 -9.82 -8.63
C GLY A 99 -12.83 -10.34 -9.46
N ILE A 100 -13.09 -11.64 -9.43
CA ILE A 100 -14.27 -12.24 -10.10
C ILE A 100 -15.15 -12.95 -9.07
N ASN A 101 -16.46 -12.75 -9.18
CA ASN A 101 -17.43 -13.51 -8.41
C ASN A 101 -18.57 -14.01 -9.30
N LEU A 102 -19.06 -15.21 -9.04
CA LEU A 102 -20.33 -15.71 -9.56
C LEU A 102 -21.39 -15.57 -8.46
N GLY A 103 -22.46 -14.83 -8.71
CA GLY A 103 -23.49 -14.63 -7.69
C GLY A 103 -24.75 -13.94 -8.18
N PRO A 104 -25.76 -13.85 -7.30
CA PRO A 104 -27.05 -13.26 -7.64
C PRO A 104 -26.95 -11.73 -7.75
N VAL A 105 -27.49 -11.20 -8.84
CA VAL A 105 -27.69 -9.77 -9.09
C VAL A 105 -29.12 -9.52 -9.57
N ARG A 106 -29.61 -8.32 -9.38
CA ARG A 106 -30.86 -7.83 -9.94
C ARG A 106 -30.57 -6.79 -11.00
N LEU A 107 -31.16 -6.98 -12.16
CA LEU A 107 -31.17 -5.98 -13.22
C LEU A 107 -32.08 -4.83 -12.81
N VAL A 108 -31.57 -3.61 -12.86
CA VAL A 108 -32.31 -2.38 -12.60
C VAL A 108 -32.00 -1.36 -13.70
N LYS A 109 -32.71 -0.23 -13.68
CA LYS A 109 -32.37 0.93 -14.50
C LYS A 109 -31.81 2.02 -13.60
N ASP A 110 -30.78 2.72 -14.07
CA ASP A 110 -30.25 3.88 -13.35
C ASP A 110 -31.14 5.13 -13.55
N ILE A 111 -30.69 6.28 -13.01
CA ILE A 111 -31.40 7.57 -13.13
C ILE A 111 -31.56 8.04 -14.59
N ASN A 112 -30.70 7.56 -15.49
CA ASN A 112 -30.72 7.88 -16.91
C ASN A 112 -31.42 6.77 -17.74
N SER A 113 -32.14 5.87 -17.08
CA SER A 113 -32.82 4.71 -17.68
C SER A 113 -31.89 3.69 -18.37
N GLN A 114 -30.59 3.73 -18.09
CA GLN A 114 -29.61 2.77 -18.61
C GLN A 114 -29.62 1.47 -17.80
N PRO A 115 -29.33 0.31 -18.43
CA PRO A 115 -29.19 -0.96 -17.71
C PRO A 115 -28.12 -0.89 -16.63
N ASN A 116 -28.46 -1.35 -15.43
CA ASN A 116 -27.58 -1.35 -14.28
C ASN A 116 -27.84 -2.61 -13.43
N ILE A 117 -26.96 -2.91 -12.46
CA ILE A 117 -27.11 -4.06 -11.57
C ILE A 117 -26.93 -3.67 -10.10
N VAL A 118 -27.66 -4.39 -9.24
CA VAL A 118 -27.51 -4.31 -7.77
C VAL A 118 -27.59 -5.70 -7.17
N GLY A 119 -26.96 -5.94 -6.02
CA GLY A 119 -27.10 -7.20 -5.29
C GLY A 119 -25.82 -7.68 -4.63
N ASP A 120 -25.91 -8.86 -4.01
CA ASP A 120 -24.76 -9.47 -3.31
C ASP A 120 -23.63 -9.85 -4.29
N GLY A 121 -23.96 -10.27 -5.51
CA GLY A 121 -23.00 -10.70 -6.52
C GLY A 121 -21.93 -9.63 -6.83
N ILE A 122 -22.34 -8.39 -7.04
CA ILE A 122 -21.41 -7.27 -7.28
C ILE A 122 -20.66 -6.84 -6.02
N ASN A 123 -21.33 -6.88 -4.86
CA ASN A 123 -20.70 -6.53 -3.59
C ASN A 123 -19.56 -7.50 -3.24
N VAL A 124 -19.78 -8.81 -3.42
CA VAL A 124 -18.77 -9.85 -3.20
C VAL A 124 -17.62 -9.70 -4.20
N ALA A 125 -17.89 -9.45 -5.48
CA ALA A 125 -16.84 -9.21 -6.48
C ALA A 125 -15.90 -8.07 -6.07
N GLN A 126 -16.47 -6.97 -5.58
CA GLN A 126 -15.69 -5.84 -5.05
C GLN A 126 -14.83 -6.25 -3.85
N ARG A 127 -15.32 -7.11 -2.95
CA ARG A 127 -14.54 -7.61 -1.80
C ARG A 127 -13.40 -8.52 -2.24
N VAL A 128 -13.67 -9.45 -3.14
CA VAL A 128 -12.67 -10.36 -3.71
C VAL A 128 -11.56 -9.56 -4.39
N MET A 129 -11.90 -8.56 -5.20
CA MET A 129 -10.93 -7.63 -5.80
C MET A 129 -10.12 -6.88 -4.73
N GLY A 130 -10.77 -6.42 -3.66
CA GLY A 130 -10.11 -5.68 -2.59
C GLY A 130 -9.08 -6.51 -1.80
N PHE A 131 -9.11 -7.83 -1.89
CA PHE A 131 -8.09 -8.72 -1.32
C PHE A 131 -6.90 -8.98 -2.24
N ALA A 132 -6.99 -8.57 -3.52
CA ALA A 132 -5.97 -8.85 -4.52
C ALA A 132 -4.79 -7.88 -4.40
N ASP A 133 -3.59 -8.39 -4.63
CA ASP A 133 -2.40 -7.57 -4.85
C ASP A 133 -2.43 -6.92 -6.27
N PRO A 134 -1.64 -5.86 -6.53
CA PRO A 134 -1.55 -5.27 -7.86
C PRO A 134 -1.17 -6.31 -8.94
N GLY A 135 -1.96 -6.36 -10.01
CA GLY A 135 -1.82 -7.32 -11.12
C GLY A 135 -2.34 -8.73 -10.83
N GLN A 136 -2.77 -9.00 -9.59
CA GLN A 136 -3.32 -10.30 -9.21
C GLN A 136 -4.80 -10.38 -9.59
N ILE A 137 -5.21 -11.56 -10.06
CA ILE A 137 -6.61 -11.93 -10.25
C ILE A 137 -6.99 -12.87 -9.11
N LEU A 138 -7.96 -12.45 -8.28
CA LEU A 138 -8.61 -13.32 -7.30
C LEU A 138 -10.03 -13.66 -7.75
N VAL A 139 -10.49 -14.85 -7.37
CA VAL A 139 -11.87 -15.28 -7.61
C VAL A 139 -12.52 -15.81 -6.34
N SER A 140 -13.84 -15.69 -6.24
CA SER A 140 -14.61 -16.32 -5.17
C SER A 140 -14.67 -17.84 -5.34
N ARG A 141 -14.94 -18.56 -4.24
CA ARG A 141 -15.27 -19.99 -4.29
C ARG A 141 -16.39 -20.31 -5.29
N SER A 142 -17.47 -19.54 -5.32
CA SER A 142 -18.60 -19.83 -6.22
C SER A 142 -18.20 -19.78 -7.71
N TYR A 143 -17.32 -18.84 -8.07
CA TYR A 143 -16.79 -18.78 -9.43
C TYR A 143 -15.84 -19.95 -9.72
N TYR A 144 -14.92 -20.26 -8.79
CA TYR A 144 -14.03 -21.41 -8.89
C TYR A 144 -14.79 -22.73 -9.08
N ASP A 145 -15.80 -22.98 -8.24
CA ASP A 145 -16.57 -24.23 -8.26
C ASP A 145 -17.30 -24.44 -9.59
N ALA A 146 -17.74 -23.34 -10.24
CA ALA A 146 -18.39 -23.40 -11.54
C ALA A 146 -17.39 -23.64 -12.67
N VAL A 147 -16.32 -22.82 -12.74
CA VAL A 147 -15.38 -22.84 -13.88
C VAL A 147 -14.45 -24.05 -13.86
N SER A 148 -14.00 -24.49 -12.68
CA SER A 148 -13.12 -25.67 -12.55
C SER A 148 -13.78 -26.98 -13.03
N ARG A 149 -15.11 -27.00 -13.16
CA ARG A 149 -15.85 -28.17 -13.68
C ARG A 149 -16.00 -28.17 -15.19
N LEU A 150 -15.70 -27.05 -15.87
CA LEU A 150 -15.79 -26.95 -17.32
C LEU A 150 -14.63 -27.69 -18.01
N SER A 151 -13.41 -27.61 -17.46
CA SER A 151 -12.25 -28.32 -17.99
C SER A 151 -11.18 -28.55 -16.92
N GLN A 152 -10.36 -29.59 -17.11
CA GLN A 152 -9.20 -29.86 -16.26
C GLN A 152 -8.13 -28.77 -16.37
N GLU A 153 -8.01 -28.16 -17.56
CA GLU A 153 -7.10 -27.05 -17.80
C GLU A 153 -7.45 -25.86 -16.89
N TYR A 154 -8.73 -25.47 -16.86
CA TYR A 154 -9.18 -24.40 -15.98
C TYR A 154 -9.01 -24.75 -14.52
N ALA A 155 -9.34 -25.98 -14.10
CA ALA A 155 -9.12 -26.42 -12.73
C ALA A 155 -7.66 -26.23 -12.29
N GLY A 156 -6.70 -26.49 -13.18
CA GLY A 156 -5.28 -26.34 -12.92
C GLY A 156 -4.79 -24.89 -12.79
N MET A 157 -5.56 -23.90 -13.25
CA MET A 157 -5.19 -22.48 -13.20
C MET A 157 -5.42 -21.83 -11.83
N PHE A 158 -6.27 -22.42 -11.00
CA PHE A 158 -6.69 -21.84 -9.73
C PHE A 158 -5.86 -22.36 -8.56
N HIS A 159 -5.45 -21.45 -7.67
CA HIS A 159 -4.69 -21.76 -6.47
C HIS A 159 -5.40 -21.20 -5.24
N TYR A 160 -5.78 -22.07 -4.30
CA TYR A 160 -6.44 -21.63 -3.07
C TYR A 160 -5.54 -20.72 -2.23
N GLN A 161 -6.05 -19.56 -1.83
CA GLN A 161 -5.35 -18.53 -1.05
C GLN A 161 -5.87 -18.40 0.39
N GLY A 162 -6.84 -19.23 0.80
CA GLY A 162 -7.44 -19.20 2.12
C GLY A 162 -8.73 -18.36 2.20
N SER A 163 -9.22 -18.21 3.43
CA SER A 163 -10.36 -17.34 3.77
C SER A 163 -9.87 -15.92 4.09
N ARG A 164 -10.59 -14.91 3.62
CA ARG A 164 -10.39 -13.49 3.88
C ARG A 164 -11.65 -12.88 4.45
N THR A 165 -11.52 -12.00 5.42
CA THR A 165 -12.67 -11.35 6.06
C THR A 165 -12.81 -9.93 5.53
N ASP A 166 -14.01 -9.54 5.12
CA ASP A 166 -14.28 -8.17 4.69
C ASP A 166 -14.59 -7.22 5.85
N LYS A 167 -14.81 -5.94 5.53
CA LYS A 167 -15.14 -4.89 6.52
C LYS A 167 -16.45 -5.13 7.27
N HIS A 168 -17.30 -6.05 6.83
CA HIS A 168 -18.54 -6.45 7.48
C HIS A 168 -18.41 -7.78 8.23
N VAL A 169 -17.17 -8.26 8.43
CA VAL A 169 -16.87 -9.51 9.16
C VAL A 169 -17.40 -10.76 8.42
N ARG A 170 -17.67 -10.65 7.11
CA ARG A 170 -18.02 -11.80 6.29
C ARG A 170 -16.75 -12.47 5.76
N GLU A 171 -16.71 -13.79 5.86
CA GLU A 171 -15.64 -14.61 5.30
C GLU A 171 -15.87 -14.89 3.81
N HIS A 172 -14.77 -14.83 3.06
CA HIS A 172 -14.71 -15.06 1.63
C HIS A 172 -13.52 -15.97 1.33
N GLU A 173 -13.79 -17.14 0.79
CA GLU A 173 -12.74 -18.02 0.31
C GLU A 173 -12.34 -17.64 -1.11
N VAL A 174 -11.03 -17.46 -1.29
CA VAL A 174 -10.47 -16.88 -2.52
C VAL A 174 -9.43 -17.80 -3.15
N TYR A 175 -9.41 -17.76 -4.48
CA TYR A 175 -8.48 -18.50 -5.33
C TYR A 175 -7.78 -17.52 -6.26
N ALA A 176 -6.47 -17.64 -6.41
CA ALA A 176 -5.71 -16.88 -7.39
C ALA A 176 -5.70 -17.59 -8.74
N ILE A 177 -5.80 -16.84 -9.83
CA ILE A 177 -5.56 -17.37 -11.19
C ILE A 177 -4.13 -17.04 -11.60
N GLY A 178 -3.37 -18.04 -12.04
CA GLY A 178 -1.96 -17.88 -12.45
C GLY A 178 -0.97 -17.85 -11.27
N TYR A 179 0.33 -17.99 -11.55
CA TYR A 179 1.34 -18.08 -10.50
C TYR A 179 1.55 -16.72 -9.79
N PRO A 180 1.72 -16.71 -8.46
CA PRO A 180 2.27 -15.55 -7.76
C PRO A 180 3.73 -15.36 -8.21
N GLY A 181 3.92 -14.56 -9.27
CA GLY A 181 5.23 -14.35 -9.88
C GLY A 181 5.19 -13.53 -11.17
N ASP A 182 4.10 -13.59 -11.95
CA ASP A 182 4.08 -13.01 -13.30
C ASP A 182 4.07 -11.46 -13.29
N PHE A 183 3.49 -10.81 -12.27
CA PHE A 183 3.55 -9.34 -12.12
C PHE A 183 4.76 -8.83 -11.32
N THR A 184 5.14 -9.56 -10.27
CA THR A 184 6.24 -9.13 -9.39
C THR A 184 7.61 -9.27 -10.05
N THR A 185 7.76 -10.16 -11.03
CA THR A 185 9.03 -10.35 -11.76
C THR A 185 9.32 -9.15 -12.66
N THR A 186 8.31 -8.67 -13.40
CA THR A 186 8.46 -7.60 -14.40
C THR A 186 8.55 -6.21 -13.76
N GLN A 187 7.84 -5.97 -12.66
CA GLN A 187 7.95 -4.68 -11.95
C GLN A 187 9.29 -4.53 -11.24
N ARG A 188 9.79 -5.61 -10.64
CA ARG A 188 11.00 -5.59 -9.83
C ARG A 188 12.28 -5.67 -10.67
N SER A 189 12.23 -6.22 -11.88
CA SER A 189 13.36 -6.14 -12.81
C SER A 189 13.59 -4.72 -13.32
N VAL A 190 12.53 -3.97 -13.64
CA VAL A 190 12.63 -2.61 -14.18
C VAL A 190 13.07 -1.61 -13.10
N GLU A 191 12.53 -1.71 -11.88
CA GLU A 191 12.91 -0.85 -10.75
C GLU A 191 14.37 -1.08 -10.31
N ILE A 192 14.90 -2.30 -10.48
CA ILE A 192 16.30 -2.64 -10.21
C ILE A 192 17.23 -2.15 -11.33
N GLU A 193 16.79 -2.15 -12.60
CA GLU A 193 17.59 -1.69 -13.74
C GLU A 193 17.84 -0.16 -13.66
N GLU A 194 16.81 0.63 -13.31
CA GLU A 194 16.91 2.10 -13.19
C GLU A 194 17.74 2.56 -11.98
N GLU A 195 17.68 1.85 -10.84
CA GLU A 195 18.44 2.22 -9.63
C GLU A 195 19.96 1.89 -9.76
N ILE A 196 20.32 0.97 -10.68
CA ILE A 196 21.71 0.55 -10.97
C ILE A 196 22.43 1.54 -11.91
N GLU A 197 21.73 2.23 -12.80
CA GLU A 197 22.32 3.25 -13.67
C GLU A 197 22.67 4.54 -12.92
N HIS A 198 21.98 4.86 -11.82
CA HIS A 198 22.09 6.17 -11.16
C HIS A 198 22.85 6.23 -9.81
N THR A 199 23.38 5.12 -9.28
CA THR A 199 23.97 5.14 -7.93
C THR A 199 25.40 4.57 -7.84
N GLN A 200 26.36 5.40 -7.43
CA GLN A 200 27.75 5.00 -7.15
C GLN A 200 27.98 4.58 -5.68
N GLY A 201 28.90 3.64 -5.46
CA GLY A 201 29.45 3.32 -4.14
C GLY A 201 28.67 2.29 -3.30
N VAL A 202 28.73 2.41 -1.97
CA VAL A 202 28.27 1.44 -0.94
C VAL A 202 26.83 0.95 -1.14
N GLN A 203 25.98 1.74 -1.82
CA GLN A 203 24.61 1.38 -2.17
C GLN A 203 24.52 0.21 -3.17
N ARG A 204 25.51 0.03 -4.07
CA ARG A 204 25.62 -1.16 -4.95
C ARG A 204 25.81 -2.44 -4.14
N ILE A 205 26.59 -2.41 -3.06
CA ILE A 205 26.85 -3.58 -2.21
C ILE A 205 25.59 -3.98 -1.44
N VAL A 206 24.81 -3.00 -0.98
CA VAL A 206 23.51 -3.23 -0.34
C VAL A 206 22.49 -3.78 -1.34
N ALA A 207 22.43 -3.25 -2.57
CA ALA A 207 21.57 -3.76 -3.63
C ALA A 207 21.92 -5.20 -4.07
N LEU A 208 23.22 -5.50 -4.22
CA LEU A 208 23.73 -6.84 -4.52
C LEU A 208 23.43 -7.84 -3.39
N SER A 209 23.52 -7.41 -2.13
CA SER A 209 23.18 -8.26 -0.97
C SER A 209 21.68 -8.55 -0.89
N LYS A 210 20.81 -7.60 -1.25
CA LYS A 210 19.36 -7.81 -1.34
C LYS A 210 19.00 -8.81 -2.46
N ARG A 211 19.69 -8.75 -3.61
CA ARG A 211 19.51 -9.70 -4.73
C ARG A 211 19.76 -11.15 -4.29
N TYR A 212 20.85 -11.37 -3.55
CA TYR A 212 21.17 -12.69 -2.99
C TYR A 212 20.19 -13.12 -1.88
N TRP A 213 19.72 -12.20 -1.04
CA TRP A 213 18.80 -12.50 0.06
C TRP A 213 17.38 -12.86 -0.43
N TYR A 214 16.91 -12.23 -1.50
CA TYR A 214 15.60 -12.54 -2.09
C TYR A 214 15.61 -13.79 -2.97
N GLU A 215 16.68 -14.07 -3.73
CA GLU A 215 16.84 -15.38 -4.40
C GLU A 215 16.97 -16.52 -3.37
N PHE A 216 17.67 -16.28 -2.26
CA PHE A 216 17.75 -17.24 -1.15
C PHE A 216 16.38 -17.48 -0.48
N LEU A 217 15.57 -16.44 -0.23
CA LEU A 217 14.21 -16.58 0.29
C LEU A 217 13.24 -17.24 -0.71
N ARG A 218 13.43 -17.00 -2.02
CA ARG A 218 12.70 -17.67 -3.12
C ARG A 218 13.05 -19.15 -3.21
N GLN A 219 14.31 -19.52 -2.96
CA GLN A 219 14.74 -20.91 -2.89
C GLN A 219 14.32 -21.55 -1.57
N ALA A 220 14.20 -20.81 -0.47
CA ALA A 220 13.83 -21.30 0.86
C ALA A 220 12.31 -21.52 1.08
N SER A 221 11.44 -20.80 0.37
CA SER A 221 9.97 -20.88 0.54
C SER A 221 9.34 -22.21 0.07
N GLY A 222 10.11 -23.07 -0.60
CA GLY A 222 9.76 -24.49 -0.83
C GLY A 222 10.32 -25.46 0.23
N TYR A 223 11.36 -25.07 0.96
CA TYR A 223 12.06 -25.91 1.93
C TYR A 223 11.44 -25.86 3.34
N GLU A 224 10.60 -24.87 3.66
CA GLU A 224 10.01 -24.72 4.99
C GLU A 224 9.23 -25.96 5.45
N ARG A 225 8.44 -26.57 4.56
CA ARG A 225 7.68 -27.80 4.89
C ARG A 225 8.60 -29.00 5.13
N HIS A 226 9.73 -29.11 4.42
CA HIS A 226 10.69 -30.21 4.56
C HIS A 226 11.63 -30.01 5.76
N ALA A 227 12.14 -28.80 5.99
CA ALA A 227 13.02 -28.48 7.10
C ALA A 227 12.28 -28.57 8.46
N VAL A 228 11.03 -28.10 8.53
CA VAL A 228 10.20 -28.23 9.73
C VAL A 228 9.83 -29.69 10.00
N ALA A 229 9.59 -30.49 8.95
CA ALA A 229 9.36 -31.93 9.10
C ALA A 229 10.60 -32.70 9.58
N ILE A 230 11.78 -32.38 9.05
CA ILE A 230 13.08 -32.98 9.46
C ILE A 230 13.39 -32.58 10.91
N PHE A 231 13.22 -31.31 11.29
CA PHE A 231 13.47 -30.84 12.65
C PHE A 231 12.49 -31.45 13.68
N LYS A 232 11.21 -31.60 13.32
CA LYS A 232 10.20 -32.25 14.19
C LYS A 232 10.49 -33.74 14.38
N ARG A 233 11.03 -34.44 13.37
CA ARG A 233 11.41 -35.86 13.43
C ARG A 233 12.81 -36.13 14.03
N ALA A 234 13.65 -35.11 14.17
CA ALA A 234 15.03 -35.24 14.67
C ALA A 234 15.11 -35.39 16.21
N THR A 235 16.10 -36.17 16.67
CA THR A 235 16.43 -36.36 18.10
C THR A 235 17.03 -35.10 18.73
N ARG A 236 17.04 -34.98 20.07
CA ARG A 236 17.55 -33.78 20.78
C ARG A 236 18.99 -33.40 20.38
N GLN A 237 19.87 -34.37 20.15
CA GLN A 237 21.25 -34.11 19.72
C GLN A 237 21.32 -33.61 18.27
N GLN A 238 20.50 -34.14 17.38
CA GLN A 238 20.43 -33.67 15.98
C GLN A 238 19.85 -32.26 15.87
N ARG A 239 18.86 -31.90 16.72
CA ARG A 239 18.35 -30.53 16.79
C ARG A 239 19.41 -29.55 17.24
N ALA A 240 20.23 -29.92 18.23
CA ALA A 240 21.35 -29.09 18.69
C ALA A 240 22.41 -28.89 17.58
N ALA A 241 22.71 -29.94 16.81
CA ALA A 241 23.63 -29.85 15.67
C ALA A 241 23.11 -28.92 14.55
N ILE A 242 21.82 -29.04 14.20
CA ILE A 242 21.19 -28.18 13.17
C ILE A 242 21.22 -26.71 13.60
N VAL A 243 20.88 -26.42 14.87
CA VAL A 243 20.95 -25.06 15.41
C VAL A 243 22.40 -24.56 15.43
N GLY A 244 23.36 -25.40 15.79
CA GLY A 244 24.79 -25.06 15.78
C GLY A 244 25.29 -24.64 14.39
N VAL A 245 24.94 -25.39 13.34
CA VAL A 245 25.30 -25.06 11.96
C VAL A 245 24.65 -23.74 11.52
N ALA A 246 23.37 -23.53 11.84
CA ALA A 246 22.67 -22.29 11.50
C ALA A 246 23.31 -21.05 12.16
N VAL A 247 23.70 -21.16 13.43
CA VAL A 247 24.38 -20.09 14.16
C VAL A 247 25.76 -19.81 13.58
N LEU A 248 26.51 -20.85 13.19
CA LEU A 248 27.83 -20.69 12.57
C LEU A 248 27.74 -19.94 11.24
N VAL A 249 26.80 -20.30 10.38
CA VAL A 249 26.57 -19.63 9.09
C VAL A 249 26.22 -18.15 9.29
N LEU A 250 25.36 -17.86 10.28
CA LEU A 250 25.00 -16.49 10.65
C LEU A 250 26.21 -15.68 11.15
N ALA A 251 27.03 -16.26 12.02
CA ALA A 251 28.23 -15.61 12.54
C ALA A 251 29.27 -15.31 11.44
N THR A 252 29.50 -16.26 10.52
CA THR A 252 30.43 -16.06 9.40
C THR A 252 29.95 -14.98 8.43
N SER A 253 28.65 -14.92 8.16
CA SER A 253 28.03 -13.90 7.31
C SER A 253 28.19 -12.50 7.92
N VAL A 254 27.94 -12.36 9.23
CA VAL A 254 28.12 -11.09 9.95
C VAL A 254 29.58 -10.62 9.92
N LEU A 255 30.53 -11.53 10.12
CA LEU A 255 31.96 -11.21 10.09
C LEU A 255 32.45 -10.79 8.69
N ALA A 256 31.92 -11.40 7.64
CA ALA A 256 32.22 -11.04 6.26
C ALA A 256 31.72 -9.62 5.93
N VAL A 257 30.50 -9.28 6.35
CA VAL A 257 29.93 -7.92 6.20
C VAL A 257 30.74 -6.89 6.98
N TYR A 258 31.15 -7.23 8.20
CA TYR A 258 31.97 -6.35 9.04
C TYR A 258 33.33 -6.05 8.39
N LYS A 259 34.03 -7.05 7.86
CA LYS A 259 35.32 -6.85 7.18
C LYS A 259 35.19 -6.03 5.89
N LEU A 260 34.08 -6.19 5.16
CA LEU A 260 33.84 -5.45 3.94
C LEU A 260 33.53 -3.97 4.23
N ALA A 261 32.88 -3.68 5.36
CA ALA A 261 32.51 -2.33 5.77
C ALA A 261 33.70 -1.49 6.29
N HIS A 262 34.87 -2.08 6.54
CA HIS A 262 36.01 -1.42 7.19
C HIS A 262 37.29 -1.42 6.34
N ARG A 263 37.20 -1.60 5.01
CA ARG A 263 38.31 -1.29 4.10
C ARG A 263 38.32 0.21 3.81
N SER A 264 39.26 0.94 4.41
CA SER A 264 39.63 2.30 4.05
C SER A 264 41.00 2.27 3.40
N GLU A 265 41.10 2.64 2.13
CA GLU A 265 42.38 2.84 1.41
C GLU A 265 42.65 4.36 1.35
N PRO A 266 43.87 4.84 1.68
CA PRO A 266 44.20 6.26 1.61
C PRO A 266 44.71 6.65 0.21
N GLU A 267 44.09 7.65 -0.42
CA GLU A 267 44.54 8.23 -1.68
C GLU A 267 45.58 9.36 -1.42
N PRO A 268 46.68 9.45 -2.20
CA PRO A 268 47.73 10.43 -1.96
C PRO A 268 47.41 11.81 -2.55
N ALA A 269 47.73 12.86 -1.81
CA ALA A 269 47.57 14.26 -2.21
C ALA A 269 48.63 14.70 -3.24
N ILE A 270 48.20 15.38 -4.30
CA ILE A 270 49.07 16.13 -5.21
C ILE A 270 49.10 17.61 -4.77
N PRO A 271 50.26 18.27 -4.66
CA PRO A 271 50.36 19.68 -4.26
C PRO A 271 50.16 20.64 -5.44
N VAL A 272 49.43 21.74 -5.19
CA VAL A 272 49.25 22.86 -6.12
C VAL A 272 50.35 23.90 -5.87
N ILE A 273 51.08 24.27 -6.92
CA ILE A 273 52.10 25.33 -6.93
C ILE A 273 51.44 26.70 -7.24
N ALA A 274 51.99 27.71 -6.57
CA ALA A 274 51.58 29.11 -6.52
C ALA A 274 51.77 29.92 -7.82
N ALA A 275 50.97 30.98 -7.96
CA ALA A 275 51.38 32.26 -8.54
C ALA A 275 50.57 33.41 -7.91
N ALA A 276 51.27 34.43 -7.42
CA ALA A 276 50.78 35.65 -6.76
C ALA A 276 50.81 36.85 -7.74
N PRO A 277 50.74 38.13 -7.30
CA PRO A 277 49.57 38.84 -6.74
C PRO A 277 49.33 40.21 -7.45
N GLN A 278 48.16 40.85 -7.26
CA GLN A 278 48.08 42.32 -7.24
C GLN A 278 47.09 42.84 -6.19
N THR A 279 47.63 43.74 -5.38
CA THR A 279 47.08 44.66 -4.37
C THR A 279 46.11 45.70 -5.00
N THR A 280 45.16 46.37 -4.32
CA THR A 280 45.22 47.22 -3.12
C THR A 280 43.81 47.66 -2.70
N SER A 281 43.58 47.77 -1.37
CA SER A 281 42.92 48.88 -0.61
C SER A 281 41.47 49.31 -0.98
N SER A 282 40.50 49.55 -0.10
CA SER A 282 40.50 50.09 1.27
C SER A 282 39.08 49.97 1.88
N LYS A 283 39.02 49.85 3.21
CA LYS A 283 37.87 50.20 4.08
C LYS A 283 38.08 51.65 4.57
N PRO A 284 37.08 52.43 5.04
CA PRO A 284 36.47 52.19 6.36
C PRO A 284 34.98 52.57 6.52
N THR A 285 34.40 52.10 7.63
CA THR A 285 33.09 52.39 8.30
C THR A 285 33.21 53.70 9.15
N PRO A 286 32.22 54.26 9.91
CA PRO A 286 30.73 54.22 10.00
C PRO A 286 30.07 55.64 9.94
N GLU A 287 28.74 55.78 10.15
CA GLU A 287 28.08 56.65 11.17
C GLU A 287 26.58 56.96 10.84
N ALA A 288 25.84 57.45 11.84
CA ALA A 288 24.42 57.28 12.14
C ALA A 288 23.43 58.34 11.57
N SER A 289 22.13 57.95 11.56
CA SER A 289 20.82 58.69 11.72
C SER A 289 20.69 60.23 11.51
N PRO A 290 19.51 60.83 11.21
CA PRO A 290 18.17 60.47 11.76
C PRO A 290 16.92 60.69 10.84
N ALA A 291 15.73 60.40 11.43
CA ALA A 291 14.33 60.58 11.00
C ALA A 291 13.93 62.08 10.72
N PRO A 292 12.67 62.51 10.36
CA PRO A 292 11.39 62.09 10.96
C PRO A 292 10.05 62.23 10.15
N ALA A 293 8.96 61.84 10.83
CA ALA A 293 7.56 62.33 10.76
C ALA A 293 6.64 61.81 9.63
N ALA A 294 5.33 61.63 9.78
CA ALA A 294 4.36 61.48 10.87
C ALA A 294 2.98 61.30 10.19
N LYS A 295 2.06 60.50 10.76
CA LYS A 295 0.66 60.87 11.11
C LYS A 295 -0.30 59.68 11.22
N VAL A 296 -1.21 59.88 12.15
CA VAL A 296 -2.23 59.00 12.76
C VAL A 296 -3.61 59.39 12.22
N ALA A 297 -4.56 58.44 12.08
CA ALA A 297 -5.98 58.57 12.49
C ALA A 297 -6.85 57.36 12.03
N THR A 298 -7.95 57.14 12.75
CA THR A 298 -8.70 55.88 13.00
C THR A 298 -10.12 55.86 12.31
N PRO A 299 -11.06 54.90 12.57
CA PRO A 299 -11.94 54.16 11.60
C PRO A 299 -13.41 54.70 11.55
N PRO A 300 -14.54 54.04 11.07
CA PRO A 300 -15.12 52.65 11.29
C PRO A 300 -16.01 52.13 10.10
N PRO A 301 -17.10 51.30 10.19
CA PRO A 301 -17.54 50.15 11.05
C PRO A 301 -18.04 48.87 10.28
N GLU A 302 -18.45 47.85 11.07
CA GLU A 302 -19.02 46.51 10.79
C GLU A 302 -20.40 46.40 10.07
N LYS A 303 -20.72 45.19 9.57
CA LYS A 303 -22.10 44.63 9.60
C LYS A 303 -22.16 43.11 9.89
N LYS A 304 -23.05 42.76 10.82
CA LYS A 304 -23.39 41.43 11.39
C LYS A 304 -24.21 40.53 10.46
N ILE A 305 -24.11 39.21 10.68
CA ILE A 305 -25.24 38.26 10.70
C ILE A 305 -25.08 37.27 11.89
N GLN A 306 -26.09 37.18 12.75
CA GLN A 306 -26.40 36.16 13.80
C GLN A 306 -27.61 35.35 13.29
N GLY A 307 -27.97 34.12 13.67
CA GLY A 307 -27.56 33.11 14.67
C GLY A 307 -28.26 31.75 14.30
N VAL A 308 -28.03 30.61 14.95
CA VAL A 308 -28.80 30.09 16.11
C VAL A 308 -28.11 28.82 16.72
N LYS A 309 -27.90 28.86 18.06
CA LYS A 309 -27.89 27.86 19.17
C LYS A 309 -27.21 26.46 19.03
N GLU A 310 -26.22 26.05 19.86
CA GLU A 310 -26.12 25.85 21.33
C GLU A 310 -26.72 24.49 21.80
N SER A 311 -25.95 23.42 22.08
CA SER A 311 -25.28 23.03 23.35
C SER A 311 -24.79 21.57 23.16
N ALA A 312 -23.68 21.04 23.70
CA ALA A 312 -23.10 21.20 25.03
C ALA A 312 -21.55 21.16 25.03
N ARG A 313 -21.01 22.21 25.64
CA ARG A 313 -19.73 22.35 26.39
C ARG A 313 -19.58 21.21 27.44
N VAL A 314 -18.42 20.82 28.00
CA VAL A 314 -17.03 21.29 28.04
C VAL A 314 -16.19 20.26 28.82
N ARG A 315 -14.95 20.00 28.37
CA ARG A 315 -13.74 20.30 29.17
C ARG A 315 -12.71 20.92 28.22
N THR A 316 -12.53 22.21 28.42
CA THR A 316 -11.85 23.19 27.56
C THR A 316 -10.34 23.08 27.66
N LEU A 317 -9.71 23.46 26.54
CA LEU A 317 -8.30 23.78 26.35
C LEU A 317 -7.89 25.04 27.14
N GLU A 318 -8.13 25.08 28.45
CA GLU A 318 -7.90 26.28 29.27
C GLU A 318 -6.74 26.17 30.26
N ASP A 319 -6.08 25.01 30.35
CA ASP A 319 -4.80 24.87 31.07
C ASP A 319 -3.74 24.25 30.17
N THR A 320 -3.16 25.02 29.24
CA THR A 320 -1.80 24.75 28.76
C THR A 320 -1.19 25.95 28.06
N THR A 321 -0.21 26.55 28.72
CA THR A 321 0.71 27.52 28.12
C THR A 321 1.66 26.76 27.17
N GLY A 322 1.27 26.59 25.90
CA GLY A 322 2.16 26.16 24.82
C GLY A 322 1.51 25.23 23.78
N GLY A 323 1.99 25.30 22.53
CA GLY A 323 1.43 24.61 21.37
C GLY A 323 1.43 23.07 21.47
N PRO A 324 0.59 22.38 20.67
CA PRO A 324 0.43 20.94 20.72
C PRO A 324 1.76 20.23 20.41
N ALA A 325 2.08 19.21 21.20
CA ALA A 325 3.23 18.36 20.98
C ALA A 325 2.87 17.19 20.07
N VAL A 326 3.82 16.69 19.29
CA VAL A 326 3.60 15.61 18.32
C VAL A 326 4.33 14.35 18.76
N ILE A 327 3.65 13.23 18.77
CA ILE A 327 4.24 11.92 19.03
C ILE A 327 4.25 11.13 17.72
N SER A 328 5.42 10.82 17.19
CA SER A 328 5.54 9.93 16.02
C SER A 328 5.66 8.48 16.46
N LEU A 329 4.83 7.60 15.89
CA LEU A 329 4.68 6.19 16.25
C LEU A 329 5.22 5.31 15.12
N ALA A 330 6.09 4.36 15.47
CA ALA A 330 6.59 3.33 14.57
C ALA A 330 6.47 1.96 15.26
N ILE A 331 5.34 1.30 15.03
CA ILE A 331 4.94 0.07 15.70
C ILE A 331 4.90 -1.09 14.68
N LEU A 332 5.57 -2.20 14.98
CA LEU A 332 5.62 -3.41 14.14
C LEU A 332 5.17 -4.66 14.93
N PRO A 333 4.43 -5.60 14.32
CA PRO A 333 3.85 -5.55 12.96
C PRO A 333 2.64 -4.61 12.88
N TRP A 334 1.93 -4.43 13.99
CA TRP A 334 0.86 -3.44 14.19
C TRP A 334 0.50 -3.36 15.68
N GLY A 335 -0.20 -2.32 16.12
CA GLY A 335 -0.73 -2.22 17.49
C GLY A 335 -1.83 -1.17 17.66
N GLU A 336 -2.79 -1.46 18.52
CA GLU A 336 -3.80 -0.51 18.99
C GLU A 336 -3.17 0.45 20.01
N VAL A 337 -3.26 1.75 19.73
CA VAL A 337 -2.62 2.80 20.54
C VAL A 337 -3.67 3.46 21.42
N TYR A 338 -3.39 3.48 22.72
CA TYR A 338 -4.20 4.13 23.75
C TYR A 338 -3.36 5.23 24.42
N LEU A 339 -3.95 6.41 24.58
CA LEU A 339 -3.38 7.52 25.34
C LEU A 339 -4.28 7.79 26.53
N ASP A 340 -3.74 7.70 27.75
CA ASP A 340 -4.47 7.88 29.02
C ASP A 340 -5.75 7.03 29.11
N GLY A 341 -5.68 5.81 28.55
CA GLY A 341 -6.81 4.87 28.51
C GLY A 341 -7.80 5.10 27.36
N LYS A 342 -7.67 6.17 26.56
CA LYS A 342 -8.52 6.43 25.38
C LYS A 342 -7.89 5.90 24.09
N LYS A 343 -8.63 5.10 23.32
CA LYS A 343 -8.19 4.55 22.03
C LYS A 343 -8.00 5.68 21.00
N GLN A 344 -6.80 5.78 20.43
CA GLN A 344 -6.44 6.79 19.42
C GLN A 344 -6.46 6.20 18.00
N GLY A 345 -6.24 4.90 17.85
CA GLY A 345 -6.27 4.22 16.56
C GLY A 345 -5.35 3.02 16.51
N VAL A 346 -5.03 2.55 15.30
CA VAL A 346 -4.08 1.47 15.06
C VAL A 346 -2.87 2.00 14.29
N SER A 347 -1.66 1.67 14.73
CA SER A 347 -0.40 1.97 14.04
C SER A 347 0.09 0.68 13.37
N PRO A 348 0.53 0.67 12.10
CA PRO A 348 1.16 1.79 11.38
C PRO A 348 0.31 2.91 10.74
N PRO A 349 -0.99 2.77 10.39
CA PRO A 349 -1.69 3.85 9.69
C PRO A 349 -1.84 5.12 10.57
N LEU A 350 -1.81 4.97 11.90
CA LEU A 350 -1.57 6.07 12.84
C LEU A 350 -0.06 6.26 13.04
N MET A 351 0.52 7.23 12.32
CA MET A 351 1.95 7.57 12.40
C MET A 351 2.24 8.71 13.36
N GLU A 352 1.27 9.58 13.62
CA GLU A 352 1.43 10.75 14.48
C GLU A 352 0.22 10.96 15.38
N LEU A 353 0.48 11.43 16.59
CA LEU A 353 -0.54 11.75 17.59
C LEU A 353 -0.24 13.11 18.21
N GLN A 354 -1.20 14.03 18.15
CA GLN A 354 -1.09 15.32 18.82
C GLN A 354 -1.51 15.19 20.28
N VAL A 355 -0.63 15.60 21.19
CA VAL A 355 -0.81 15.45 22.63
C VAL A 355 -0.53 16.78 23.32
N VAL A 356 -1.30 17.05 24.37
CA VAL A 356 -1.14 18.23 25.20
C VAL A 356 0.17 18.12 25.98
N ALA A 357 0.78 19.24 26.36
CA ALA A 357 1.95 19.19 27.23
C ALA A 357 1.54 18.64 28.60
N GLY A 358 2.24 17.62 29.09
CA GLY A 358 1.85 16.91 30.29
C GLY A 358 2.45 15.52 30.41
N ARG A 359 2.13 14.84 31.51
CA ARG A 359 2.49 13.43 31.72
C ARG A 359 1.35 12.57 31.17
N HIS A 360 1.65 11.75 30.17
CA HIS A 360 0.69 10.87 29.51
C HIS A 360 1.13 9.42 29.60
N THR A 361 0.17 8.50 29.70
CA THR A 361 0.42 7.05 29.66
C THR A 361 0.04 6.52 28.28
N LEU A 362 1.03 6.04 27.55
CA LEU A 362 0.83 5.35 26.28
C LEU A 362 0.72 3.85 26.52
N GLU A 363 -0.37 3.23 26.06
CA GLU A 363 -0.48 1.78 26.00
C GLU A 363 -0.57 1.34 24.54
N ILE A 364 0.24 0.34 24.18
CA ILE A 364 0.23 -0.29 22.86
C ILE A 364 -0.20 -1.74 23.06
N ARG A 365 -1.31 -2.12 22.45
CA ARG A 365 -1.89 -3.46 22.55
C ARG A 365 -1.80 -4.16 21.20
N ASN A 366 -1.50 -5.44 21.20
CA ASN A 366 -1.61 -6.30 20.03
C ASN A 366 -2.41 -7.54 20.43
N SER A 367 -3.18 -8.12 19.52
CA SER A 367 -4.01 -9.30 19.79
C SER A 367 -3.23 -10.50 20.32
N THR A 368 -1.94 -10.59 19.97
CA THR A 368 -1.13 -11.80 20.13
C THR A 368 0.01 -11.62 21.14
N PHE A 369 0.29 -10.39 21.58
CA PHE A 369 1.44 -10.06 22.43
C PHE A 369 1.04 -9.31 23.71
N PRO A 370 1.87 -9.37 24.77
CA PRO A 370 1.63 -8.63 26.01
C PRO A 370 1.51 -7.12 25.79
N VAL A 371 0.64 -6.47 26.57
CA VAL A 371 0.42 -5.02 26.49
C VAL A 371 1.68 -4.25 26.89
N HIS A 372 2.14 -3.35 26.02
CA HIS A 372 3.26 -2.47 26.30
C HIS A 372 2.76 -1.14 26.85
N LYS A 373 3.10 -0.82 28.11
CA LYS A 373 2.75 0.46 28.75
C LYS A 373 3.99 1.31 28.94
N LYS A 374 3.93 2.59 28.56
CA LYS A 374 5.02 3.56 28.70
C LYS A 374 4.49 4.91 29.14
N VAL A 375 4.99 5.42 30.26
CA VAL A 375 4.70 6.79 30.71
C VAL A 375 5.66 7.74 30.02
N ILE A 376 5.12 8.78 29.39
CA ILE A 376 5.87 9.81 28.66
C ILE A 376 5.59 11.19 29.26
N SER A 377 6.63 12.01 29.37
CA SER A 377 6.49 13.41 29.79
C SER A 377 6.69 14.30 28.57
N VAL A 378 5.63 14.98 28.16
CA VAL A 378 5.56 15.74 26.93
C VAL A 378 5.68 17.23 27.23
N LYS A 379 6.66 17.90 26.61
CA LYS A 379 6.84 19.36 26.71
C LYS A 379 6.09 20.06 25.55
N PRO A 380 5.65 21.32 25.71
CA PRO A 380 4.96 22.03 24.63
C PRO A 380 5.82 22.13 23.36
N GLY A 381 5.23 21.86 22.20
CA GLY A 381 5.93 21.87 20.90
C GLY A 381 6.99 20.77 20.69
N ALA A 382 7.10 19.79 21.59
CA ALA A 382 8.07 18.71 21.45
C ALA A 382 7.62 17.66 20.41
N ASN A 383 8.59 17.10 19.67
CA ASN A 383 8.37 15.91 18.85
C ASN A 383 9.01 14.68 19.53
N ILE A 384 8.20 13.69 19.90
CA ILE A 384 8.64 12.48 20.60
C ILE A 384 8.45 11.26 19.70
N LYS A 385 9.54 10.58 19.36
CA LYS A 385 9.50 9.35 18.55
C LYS A 385 9.41 8.11 19.42
N ILE A 386 8.41 7.27 19.17
CA ILE A 386 8.18 6.01 19.89
C ILE A 386 8.26 4.85 18.89
N ARG A 387 9.27 4.00 19.07
CA ARG A 387 9.46 2.76 18.31
C ARG A 387 9.14 1.57 19.20
N HIS A 388 8.27 0.68 18.73
CA HIS A 388 7.96 -0.56 19.43
C HIS A 388 7.85 -1.71 18.43
N SER A 389 8.54 -2.81 18.69
CA SER A 389 8.42 -4.04 17.92
C SER A 389 7.95 -5.12 18.86
N PHE A 390 6.78 -5.69 18.58
CA PHE A 390 6.37 -6.93 19.21
C PHE A 390 7.32 -8.05 18.76
N LYS A 391 7.77 -8.89 19.69
CA LYS A 391 8.70 -10.00 19.46
C LYS A 391 8.11 -11.29 19.96
#